data_AF-A0A8C2SA32-F1
#
_entry.id   AF-A0A8C2SA32-F1
#
_cell.length_a   1.000
_cell.length_b   1.000
_cell.length_c   1.000
_cell.angle_alpha   90.00
_cell.angle_beta   90.00
_cell.angle_gamma   90.00
#
_symmetry.space_group_name_H-M   'P 1'
#
loop_
_entity.id
_entity.type
_entity.pdbx_description
1 polymer ?
#
loop_
_entity_poly.entity_id
_entity_poly.type
_entity_poly.pdbx_seq_one_letter_code
_entity_poly.pdbx_strand_id
1 'polypeptide(L)'
;MELGELLYNKSEYIETASGNKVSRQSVLCGSQNIVLNGKTIVMNDCIIRGDLANVRVGRHCVVKSRSVIRPPFKKFSKGVAFFPLHIGDHVFIEEDCVVNAAQIGSYVHVGKNCVIGRRCVLKDCCKILDNTVLPPETVVPPFTIFSGCPVSPGAAQAEESSHGARGPLLPAADRPGLPVPARKPRYSQRPQAGQSLPERGSGGENRYTLLVGKPPFETSCLKETYLRIKNNEYSIPKHINPVASSLIKKMLQPDPSARPTIHELLNDEFFTSGYIPARLPITCLTIPPRFSIAPSSLDPSNRKPLTILNKGMENPVPERPREKEEPVVREASEPVDCHLSDMLQQLHSVNASKPSERGLVRQEEAEDPACIPIFWVSKWVDYSDKYGLGYQLCDNSVGVLFNDSTRLILYNDGDSLQYIERDGSESYLTVSSHPNSLIKKITLLKYFRNYMSEHLLKAGANITPREGDELARLPYLRTWFRTRSAIILHLSNGCVQINFFQDHTKLILCPLMAAVTYIDEKRDFRTYRLSLLEEYGCSKELASRLRYARAMVDKLLSSRSAANRLKASS
;
A
#
# COMPACT_ATOMS: atom_id res chain seq x y z
N MET A 1 15.34 25.28 0.39
CA MET A 1 16.75 25.27 0.83
C MET A 1 17.55 25.84 -0.32
N GLU A 2 17.95 27.12 -0.24
CA GLU A 2 18.84 27.70 -1.25
C GLU A 2 20.23 27.10 -1.05
N LEU A 3 20.77 26.46 -2.09
CA LEU A 3 22.12 25.90 -2.07
C LEU A 3 23.10 27.05 -2.28
N GLY A 4 24.14 27.12 -1.44
CA GLY A 4 25.22 28.08 -1.62
C GLY A 4 25.90 27.92 -2.97
N GLU A 5 26.34 29.03 -3.56
CA GLU A 5 27.09 29.03 -4.82
C GLU A 5 28.41 28.25 -4.65
N LEU A 6 28.55 27.15 -5.40
CA LEU A 6 29.75 26.32 -5.42
C LEU A 6 30.64 26.76 -6.59
N LEU A 7 31.63 27.59 -6.29
CA LEU A 7 32.66 28.00 -7.24
C LEU A 7 33.61 26.83 -7.49
N TYR A 8 33.84 26.48 -8.76
CA TYR A 8 34.77 25.42 -9.16
C TYR A 8 35.76 25.94 -10.20
N ASN A 9 36.98 25.41 -10.19
CA ASN A 9 37.99 25.77 -11.18
C ASN A 9 37.77 24.98 -12.48
N LYS A 10 37.58 25.68 -13.60
CA LYS A 10 37.25 25.06 -14.89
C LYS A 10 38.36 24.14 -15.41
N SER A 11 39.63 24.34 -15.02
CA SER A 11 40.74 23.48 -15.45
C SER A 11 40.70 22.07 -14.83
N GLU A 12 40.12 21.93 -13.64
CA GLU A 12 40.12 20.70 -12.85
C GLU A 12 38.95 19.77 -13.18
N TYR A 13 37.97 20.26 -13.93
CA TYR A 13 36.74 19.54 -14.26
C TYR A 13 36.61 19.28 -15.76
N ILE A 14 36.08 18.11 -16.09
CA ILE A 14 35.67 17.73 -17.44
C ILE A 14 34.17 18.03 -17.56
N GLU A 15 33.81 18.82 -18.56
CA GLU A 15 32.41 19.12 -18.86
C GLU A 15 31.93 18.26 -20.03
N THR A 16 30.82 17.52 -19.84
CA THR A 16 30.21 16.70 -20.89
C THR A 16 29.19 17.52 -21.70
N ALA A 17 28.83 17.05 -22.90
CA ALA A 17 27.79 17.69 -23.73
C ALA A 17 26.42 17.80 -23.03
N SER A 18 26.13 16.89 -22.09
CA SER A 18 24.95 16.91 -21.23
C SER A 18 25.05 17.88 -20.02
N GLY A 19 26.14 18.65 -19.92
CA GLY A 19 26.37 19.64 -18.88
C GLY A 19 26.85 19.07 -17.54
N ASN A 20 27.27 17.79 -17.48
CA ASN A 20 27.86 17.22 -16.27
C ASN A 20 29.28 17.76 -16.08
N LYS A 21 29.70 17.92 -14.82
CA LYS A 21 31.03 18.39 -14.43
C LYS A 21 31.68 17.33 -13.58
N VAL A 22 32.68 16.65 -14.11
CA VAL A 22 33.37 15.54 -13.43
C VAL A 22 34.81 15.94 -13.17
N SER A 23 35.23 15.92 -11.91
CA SER A 23 36.62 16.22 -11.55
C SER A 23 37.59 15.22 -12.18
N ARG A 24 38.73 15.72 -12.67
CA ARG A 24 39.83 14.88 -13.17
C ARG A 24 40.47 14.02 -12.09
N GLN A 25 40.30 14.38 -10.83
CA GLN A 25 40.80 13.62 -9.67
C GLN A 25 39.80 12.56 -9.18
N SER A 26 38.59 12.48 -9.77
CA SER A 26 37.64 11.42 -9.44
C SER A 26 38.02 10.10 -10.11
N VAL A 27 37.72 8.98 -9.44
CA VAL A 27 38.01 7.63 -9.93
C VAL A 27 36.71 6.97 -10.36
N LEU A 28 36.52 6.87 -11.68
CA LEU A 28 35.37 6.19 -12.28
C LEU A 28 35.78 4.81 -12.79
N CYS A 29 35.44 3.76 -12.04
CA CYS A 29 35.71 2.39 -12.46
C CYS A 29 34.57 1.89 -13.36
N GLY A 30 34.87 1.32 -14.54
CA GLY A 30 33.85 0.81 -15.46
C GLY A 30 32.94 1.90 -16.03
N SER A 31 33.53 2.97 -16.56
CA SER A 31 32.82 4.16 -17.07
C SER A 31 31.72 3.86 -18.10
N GLN A 32 31.82 2.77 -18.85
CA GLN A 32 30.78 2.30 -19.78
C GLN A 32 29.45 1.95 -19.10
N ASN A 33 29.50 1.64 -17.81
CA ASN A 33 28.34 1.26 -16.99
C ASN A 33 27.87 2.41 -16.07
N ILE A 34 28.47 3.61 -16.20
CA ILE A 34 28.12 4.81 -15.44
C ILE A 34 27.36 5.77 -16.35
N VAL A 35 26.11 6.06 -15.99
CA VAL A 35 25.24 6.96 -16.75
C VAL A 35 24.94 8.19 -15.91
N LEU A 36 25.33 9.37 -16.40
CA LEU A 36 25.05 10.67 -15.78
C LEU A 36 24.06 11.47 -16.66
N ASN A 37 22.80 11.59 -16.22
CA ASN A 37 21.68 12.09 -17.04
C ASN A 37 21.65 13.61 -17.31
N GLY A 38 22.62 14.38 -16.80
CA GLY A 38 22.86 15.79 -17.17
C GLY A 38 22.92 16.76 -15.99
N LYS A 39 23.72 17.82 -16.12
CA LYS A 39 23.93 18.86 -15.07
C LYS A 39 24.35 18.32 -13.70
N THR A 40 24.99 17.15 -13.66
CA THR A 40 25.47 16.51 -12.43
C THR A 40 26.94 16.85 -12.16
N ILE A 41 27.29 17.10 -10.91
CA ILE A 41 28.63 17.48 -10.47
C ILE A 41 29.24 16.35 -9.65
N VAL A 42 30.43 15.88 -10.02
CA VAL A 42 31.23 14.90 -9.28
C VAL A 42 32.53 15.57 -8.87
N MET A 43 32.75 15.75 -7.57
CA MET A 43 33.90 16.47 -7.02
C MET A 43 35.15 15.58 -6.89
N ASN A 44 36.26 16.18 -6.45
CA ASN A 44 37.58 15.55 -6.34
C ASN A 44 37.55 14.34 -5.40
N ASP A 45 38.38 13.33 -5.67
CA ASP A 45 38.53 12.13 -4.85
C ASP A 45 37.25 11.29 -4.66
N CYS A 46 36.19 11.55 -5.45
CA CYS A 46 35.00 10.71 -5.47
C CYS A 46 35.30 9.41 -6.24
N ILE A 47 34.83 8.28 -5.71
CA ILE A 47 34.99 6.97 -6.34
C ILE A 47 33.61 6.45 -6.74
N ILE A 48 33.38 6.21 -8.04
CA ILE A 48 32.15 5.61 -8.54
C ILE A 48 32.49 4.28 -9.22
N ARG A 49 31.89 3.19 -8.71
CA ARG A 49 32.20 1.82 -9.15
C ARG A 49 31.14 1.23 -10.10
N GLY A 50 31.19 1.62 -11.37
CA GLY A 50 30.41 1.00 -12.45
C GLY A 50 30.96 -0.36 -12.93
N ASP A 51 32.18 -0.72 -12.53
CA ASP A 51 32.81 -2.02 -12.81
C ASP A 51 32.06 -3.20 -12.17
N LEU A 52 31.39 -2.94 -11.05
CA LEU A 52 30.66 -3.95 -10.28
C LEU A 52 29.25 -4.20 -10.81
N ALA A 53 28.51 -3.13 -11.15
CA ALA A 53 27.19 -3.14 -11.77
C ALA A 53 26.86 -1.74 -12.31
N ASN A 54 25.79 -1.62 -13.09
CA ASN A 54 25.36 -0.33 -13.65
C ASN A 54 25.04 0.70 -12.56
N VAL A 55 25.63 1.89 -12.66
CA VAL A 55 25.35 3.05 -11.80
C VAL A 55 24.68 4.14 -12.63
N ARG A 56 23.44 4.46 -12.29
CA ARG A 56 22.66 5.52 -12.96
C ARG A 56 22.48 6.69 -12.00
N VAL A 57 22.88 7.88 -12.44
CA VAL A 57 22.70 9.13 -11.71
C VAL A 57 21.82 10.06 -12.51
N GLY A 58 20.76 10.55 -11.87
CA GLY A 58 19.80 11.49 -12.44
C GLY A 58 20.41 12.87 -12.74
N ARG A 59 19.52 13.83 -13.00
CA ARG A 59 19.86 15.20 -13.35
C ARG A 59 20.08 16.06 -12.10
N HIS A 60 20.92 17.08 -12.22
CA HIS A 60 21.17 18.07 -11.15
C HIS A 60 21.64 17.44 -9.83
N CYS A 61 22.39 16.34 -9.88
CA CYS A 61 22.94 15.73 -8.68
C CYS A 61 24.31 16.34 -8.34
N VAL A 62 24.65 16.38 -7.06
CA VAL A 62 25.97 16.81 -6.59
C VAL A 62 26.55 15.72 -5.70
N VAL A 63 27.70 15.19 -6.08
CA VAL A 63 28.47 14.24 -5.28
C VAL A 63 29.74 14.94 -4.82
N LYS A 64 29.82 15.23 -3.52
CA LYS A 64 30.95 15.94 -2.93
C LYS A 64 32.17 15.03 -2.76
N SER A 65 33.29 15.65 -2.40
CA SER A 65 34.60 15.03 -2.37
C SER A 65 34.68 13.86 -1.40
N ARG A 66 35.57 12.89 -1.70
CA ARG A 66 35.85 11.69 -0.88
C ARG A 66 34.66 10.74 -0.68
N SER A 67 33.55 10.94 -1.39
CA SER A 67 32.40 10.04 -1.31
C SER A 67 32.57 8.84 -2.24
N VAL A 68 32.22 7.65 -1.74
CA VAL A 68 32.34 6.38 -2.45
C VAL A 68 30.95 5.86 -2.81
N ILE A 69 30.66 5.81 -4.10
CA ILE A 69 29.43 5.26 -4.66
C ILE A 69 29.74 3.86 -5.18
N ARG A 70 29.21 2.83 -4.50
CA ARG A 70 29.35 1.45 -4.93
C ARG A 70 27.99 0.76 -5.06
N PRO A 71 27.75 -0.01 -6.13
CA PRO A 71 26.56 -0.82 -6.24
C PRO A 71 26.39 -1.79 -5.05
N PRO A 72 25.15 -2.06 -4.61
CA PRO A 72 24.89 -3.01 -3.55
C PRO A 72 25.24 -4.43 -4.00
N PHE A 73 25.58 -5.29 -3.03
CA PHE A 73 25.87 -6.69 -3.29
C PHE A 73 25.08 -7.63 -2.37
N LYS A 74 24.83 -8.85 -2.85
CA LYS A 74 24.26 -9.96 -2.08
C LYS A 74 25.19 -11.16 -2.14
N LYS A 75 25.50 -11.73 -0.98
CA LYS A 75 26.30 -12.96 -0.87
C LYS A 75 25.37 -14.16 -1.08
N PHE A 76 25.70 -15.01 -2.03
CA PHE A 76 25.06 -16.29 -2.30
C PHE A 76 26.03 -17.42 -1.97
N SER A 77 25.53 -18.65 -1.83
CA SER A 77 26.36 -19.83 -1.54
C SER A 77 27.42 -20.12 -2.61
N LYS A 78 27.26 -19.59 -3.83
CA LYS A 78 28.18 -19.76 -4.97
C LYS A 78 28.97 -18.50 -5.35
N GLY A 79 28.90 -17.40 -4.58
CA GLY A 79 29.63 -16.16 -4.88
C GLY A 79 28.93 -14.87 -4.42
N VAL A 80 29.42 -13.71 -4.91
CA VAL A 80 28.84 -12.40 -4.62
C VAL A 80 28.27 -11.81 -5.91
N ALA A 81 26.99 -11.43 -5.91
CA ALA A 81 26.38 -10.73 -7.03
C ALA A 81 26.17 -9.25 -6.67
N PHE A 82 26.43 -8.36 -7.63
CA PHE A 82 26.18 -6.93 -7.53
C PHE A 82 24.91 -6.56 -8.31
N PHE A 83 24.13 -5.61 -7.79
CA PHE A 83 22.89 -5.15 -8.42
C PHE A 83 23.04 -3.69 -8.85
N PRO A 84 22.36 -3.23 -9.91
CA PRO A 84 22.43 -1.84 -10.34
C PRO A 84 22.04 -0.85 -9.23
N LEU A 85 22.75 0.29 -9.15
CA LEU A 85 22.41 1.40 -8.27
C LEU A 85 21.72 2.51 -9.06
N HIS A 86 20.56 2.95 -8.59
CA HIS A 86 19.80 4.04 -9.18
C HIS A 86 19.74 5.26 -8.23
N ILE A 87 20.22 6.41 -8.70
CA ILE A 87 20.15 7.70 -8.01
C ILE A 87 19.23 8.61 -8.84
N GLY A 88 18.18 9.14 -8.21
CA GLY A 88 17.16 10.02 -8.82
C GLY A 88 17.68 11.41 -9.17
N ASP A 89 16.76 12.36 -9.38
CA ASP A 89 17.10 13.73 -9.75
C ASP A 89 17.24 14.63 -8.50
N HIS A 90 18.05 15.69 -8.58
CA HIS A 90 18.26 16.65 -7.48
C HIS A 90 18.75 16.01 -6.17
N VAL A 91 19.68 15.05 -6.29
CA VAL A 91 20.29 14.38 -5.13
C VAL A 91 21.59 15.07 -4.72
N PHE A 92 21.72 15.37 -3.44
CA PHE A 92 22.90 15.97 -2.84
C PHE A 92 23.57 14.97 -1.91
N ILE A 93 24.75 14.49 -2.28
CA ILE A 93 25.59 13.62 -1.45
C ILE A 93 26.76 14.46 -0.95
N GLU A 94 26.78 14.72 0.35
CA GLU A 94 27.84 15.48 1.02
C GLU A 94 29.16 14.69 1.10
N GLU A 95 30.17 15.29 1.73
CA GLU A 95 31.53 14.75 1.83
C GLU A 95 31.61 13.47 2.68
N ASP A 96 32.59 12.63 2.36
CA ASP A 96 32.94 11.43 3.15
C ASP A 96 31.81 10.39 3.29
N CYS A 97 30.91 10.33 2.30
CA CYS A 97 29.78 9.40 2.31
C CYS A 97 30.13 8.07 1.65
N VAL A 98 29.65 6.96 2.22
CA VAL A 98 29.72 5.62 1.59
C VAL A 98 28.32 5.18 1.20
N VAL A 99 28.04 5.14 -0.10
CA VAL A 99 26.70 4.87 -0.64
C VAL A 99 26.64 3.48 -1.25
N ASN A 100 25.85 2.60 -0.61
CA ASN A 100 25.59 1.23 -1.05
C ASN A 100 24.09 0.93 -1.21
N ALA A 101 23.30 1.98 -1.42
CA ALA A 101 21.86 1.88 -1.61
C ALA A 101 21.52 1.04 -2.84
N ALA A 102 20.33 0.42 -2.86
CA ALA A 102 19.76 -0.07 -4.12
C ALA A 102 19.16 1.08 -4.92
N GLN A 103 18.49 1.99 -4.22
CA GLN A 103 17.81 3.11 -4.84
C GLN A 103 17.88 4.34 -3.94
N ILE A 104 18.20 5.49 -4.55
CA ILE A 104 18.04 6.81 -3.98
C ILE A 104 17.03 7.55 -4.85
N GLY A 105 15.95 8.02 -4.23
CA GLY A 105 14.89 8.80 -4.84
C GLY A 105 15.35 10.20 -5.27
N SER A 106 14.40 11.02 -5.69
CA SER A 106 14.65 12.39 -6.10
C SER A 106 14.55 13.37 -4.92
N TYR A 107 15.24 14.51 -4.99
CA TYR A 107 15.27 15.53 -3.93
C TYR A 107 15.77 15.00 -2.57
N VAL A 108 16.73 14.08 -2.61
CA VAL A 108 17.32 13.49 -1.42
C VAL A 108 18.60 14.24 -1.02
N HIS A 109 18.73 14.57 0.26
CA HIS A 109 19.97 15.14 0.80
C HIS A 109 20.62 14.17 1.77
N VAL A 110 21.82 13.69 1.44
CA VAL A 110 22.66 12.84 2.29
C VAL A 110 23.72 13.71 2.93
N GLY A 111 23.65 13.85 4.26
CA GLY A 111 24.58 14.61 5.08
C GLY A 111 26.00 14.03 5.11
N LYS A 112 26.94 14.79 5.69
CA LYS A 112 28.37 14.45 5.73
C LYS A 112 28.64 13.19 6.53
N ASN A 113 29.68 12.44 6.16
CA ASN A 113 30.14 11.25 6.90
C ASN A 113 29.03 10.20 7.11
N CYS A 114 28.14 10.05 6.13
CA CYS A 114 27.04 9.11 6.20
C CYS A 114 27.42 7.77 5.57
N VAL A 115 27.03 6.66 6.22
CA VAL A 115 27.22 5.31 5.69
C VAL A 115 25.86 4.73 5.36
N ILE A 116 25.58 4.61 4.07
CA ILE A 116 24.35 3.99 3.57
C ILE A 116 24.59 2.50 3.40
N GLY A 117 23.91 1.69 4.21
CA GLY A 117 24.00 0.24 4.19
C GLY A 117 23.64 -0.38 2.84
N ARG A 118 24.07 -1.62 2.62
CA ARG A 118 23.76 -2.36 1.40
C ARG A 118 22.23 -2.49 1.21
N ARG A 119 21.75 -2.28 -0.02
CA ARG A 119 20.32 -2.40 -0.39
C ARG A 119 19.38 -1.47 0.40
N CYS A 120 19.87 -0.34 0.92
CA CYS A 120 18.96 0.69 1.43
C CYS A 120 18.14 1.28 0.28
N VAL A 121 16.91 1.69 0.59
CA VAL A 121 16.01 2.38 -0.33
C VAL A 121 15.64 3.72 0.28
N LEU A 122 16.20 4.80 -0.27
CA LEU A 122 15.88 6.16 0.13
C LEU A 122 14.77 6.65 -0.82
N LYS A 123 13.59 6.93 -0.29
CA LYS A 123 12.47 7.47 -1.09
C LYS A 123 12.62 8.99 -1.30
N ASP A 124 11.75 9.56 -2.12
CA ASP A 124 11.85 10.95 -2.54
C ASP A 124 11.73 11.95 -1.37
N CYS A 125 12.38 13.10 -1.48
CA CYS A 125 12.30 14.18 -0.48
C CYS A 125 12.76 13.78 0.93
N CYS A 126 13.63 12.79 1.08
CA CYS A 126 14.21 12.45 2.39
C CYS A 126 15.54 13.17 2.65
N LYS A 127 15.84 13.40 3.93
CA LYS A 127 17.09 14.03 4.37
C LYS A 127 17.77 13.14 5.39
N ILE A 128 19.01 12.77 5.13
CA ILE A 128 19.86 12.05 6.08
C ILE A 128 20.79 13.09 6.70
N LEU A 129 20.77 13.21 8.02
CA LEU A 129 21.62 14.14 8.75
C LEU A 129 23.05 13.61 8.86
N ASP A 130 23.99 14.51 9.10
CA ASP A 130 25.42 14.20 9.19
C ASP A 130 25.71 13.09 10.22
N ASN A 131 26.74 12.29 9.97
CA ASN A 131 27.21 11.17 10.80
C ASN A 131 26.17 10.04 11.00
N THR A 132 25.28 9.85 10.04
CA THR A 132 24.23 8.83 10.12
C THR A 132 24.66 7.54 9.43
N VAL A 133 24.42 6.41 10.10
CA VAL A 133 24.67 5.08 9.55
C VAL A 133 23.36 4.35 9.34
N LEU A 134 22.93 4.22 8.08
CA LEU A 134 21.77 3.43 7.73
C LEU A 134 22.14 1.95 7.71
N PRO A 135 21.47 1.09 8.52
CA PRO A 135 21.70 -0.34 8.46
C PRO A 135 21.31 -0.91 7.09
N PRO A 136 21.91 -2.04 6.67
CA PRO A 136 21.50 -2.75 5.45
C PRO A 136 19.99 -2.94 5.34
N GLU A 137 19.45 -2.83 4.12
CA GLU A 137 18.02 -3.04 3.82
C GLU A 137 17.05 -2.06 4.50
N THR A 138 17.56 -0.92 4.99
CA THR A 138 16.71 0.15 5.54
C THR A 138 15.94 0.86 4.43
N VAL A 139 14.64 1.01 4.62
CA VAL A 139 13.78 1.86 3.77
C VAL A 139 13.55 3.18 4.48
N VAL A 140 14.04 4.27 3.91
CA VAL A 140 13.76 5.64 4.38
C VAL A 140 12.51 6.13 3.63
N PRO A 141 11.37 6.36 4.30
CA PRO A 141 10.14 6.82 3.66
C PRO A 141 10.28 8.23 3.08
N PRO A 142 9.41 8.63 2.14
CA PRO A 142 9.48 9.95 1.55
C PRO A 142 9.15 11.03 2.59
N PHE A 143 9.70 12.24 2.42
CA PHE A 143 9.49 13.39 3.33
C PHE A 143 9.98 13.17 4.77
N THR A 144 10.93 12.26 5.00
CA THR A 144 11.45 11.99 6.34
C THR A 144 12.87 12.50 6.53
N ILE A 145 13.19 12.91 7.77
CA ILE A 145 14.56 13.23 8.19
C ILE A 145 15.07 12.08 9.07
N PHE A 146 16.22 11.51 8.71
CA PHE A 146 16.89 10.42 9.43
C PHE A 146 18.18 10.90 10.09
N SER A 147 18.38 10.56 11.36
CA SER A 147 19.64 10.76 12.09
C SER A 147 19.95 9.60 13.04
N GLY A 148 21.23 9.25 13.20
CA GLY A 148 21.70 8.37 14.28
C GLY A 148 22.74 7.32 13.87
N CYS A 149 23.42 6.73 14.86
CA CYS A 149 24.46 5.72 14.66
C CYS A 149 24.55 4.76 15.87
N PRO A 150 24.10 3.49 15.80
CA PRO A 150 23.32 2.83 14.73
C PRO A 150 21.83 3.18 14.84
N VAL A 151 21.18 3.41 13.69
CA VAL A 151 19.76 3.81 13.65
C VAL A 151 18.88 2.69 14.21
N SER A 152 18.28 2.95 15.38
CA SER A 152 17.09 2.22 15.83
C SER A 152 15.87 2.72 15.02
N PRO A 153 14.89 1.88 14.65
CA PRO A 153 13.79 2.24 13.75
C PRO A 153 12.80 3.34 14.23
N GLY A 154 13.15 4.15 15.24
CA GLY A 154 12.25 5.11 15.90
C GLY A 154 12.59 6.59 15.73
N ALA A 155 13.72 6.96 15.10
CA ALA A 155 14.18 8.35 15.06
C ALA A 155 13.97 9.02 13.68
N ALA A 156 12.73 9.01 13.18
CA ALA A 156 12.34 9.85 12.05
C ALA A 156 11.58 11.08 12.59
N GLN A 157 12.18 12.26 12.49
CA GLN A 157 11.49 13.52 12.79
C GLN A 157 10.98 14.13 11.48
N ALA A 158 9.74 14.61 11.49
CA ALA A 158 9.17 15.42 10.41
C ALA A 158 9.38 16.90 10.76
N GLU A 159 10.02 17.68 9.88
CA GLU A 159 10.04 19.14 9.99
C GLU A 159 8.92 19.76 9.15
N GLU A 160 8.08 20.57 9.78
CA GLU A 160 7.25 21.58 9.13
C GLU A 160 8.11 22.79 8.76
N SER A 161 8.49 22.93 7.48
CA SER A 161 9.13 24.15 6.99
C SER A 161 8.09 25.22 6.65
N SER A 162 7.94 26.19 7.54
CA SER A 162 7.19 27.44 7.33
C SER A 162 8.01 28.42 6.50
N HIS A 163 7.94 28.38 5.17
CA HIS A 163 8.45 29.46 4.31
C HIS A 163 7.40 29.83 3.25
N GLY A 164 6.73 30.96 3.50
CA GLY A 164 5.77 31.55 2.58
C GLY A 164 6.42 32.00 1.29
N ALA A 165 5.80 31.63 0.17
CA ALA A 165 6.18 32.06 -1.16
C ALA A 165 6.00 33.58 -1.32
N ARG A 166 7.04 34.26 -1.78
CA ARG A 166 6.93 35.55 -2.49
C ARG A 166 7.44 35.36 -3.90
N GLY A 167 6.54 35.48 -4.87
CA GLY A 167 6.88 35.64 -6.28
C GLY A 167 7.37 37.08 -6.59
N PRO A 168 8.06 37.29 -7.72
CA PRO A 168 8.85 38.48 -7.99
C PRO A 168 8.02 39.60 -8.62
N LEU A 169 8.34 40.86 -8.31
CA LEU A 169 7.88 42.04 -9.05
C LEU A 169 9.07 42.96 -9.37
N LEU A 170 9.14 43.34 -10.65
CA LEU A 170 10.07 44.32 -11.24
C LEU A 170 9.69 45.77 -10.86
N PRO A 171 10.57 46.78 -11.08
CA PRO A 171 10.60 47.99 -10.27
C PRO A 171 9.82 49.21 -10.82
N ALA A 172 9.29 49.98 -9.84
CA ALA A 172 9.17 51.44 -9.70
C ALA A 172 8.53 52.33 -10.78
N ALA A 173 7.45 53.03 -10.38
CA ALA A 173 7.13 54.41 -10.79
C ALA A 173 6.26 55.14 -9.73
N ASP A 174 6.85 56.19 -9.16
CA ASP A 174 6.38 57.50 -8.65
C ASP A 174 4.91 57.80 -8.20
N ARG A 175 4.85 58.50 -7.04
CA ARG A 175 3.90 59.57 -6.56
C ARG A 175 2.71 59.24 -5.62
N PRO A 176 2.27 60.22 -4.77
CA PRO A 176 2.03 60.02 -3.33
C PRO A 176 0.58 60.25 -2.82
N GLY A 177 0.29 59.81 -1.58
CA GLY A 177 -0.67 60.49 -0.69
C GLY A 177 -1.62 59.63 0.16
N LEU A 178 -1.50 59.80 1.50
CA LEU A 178 -2.58 59.76 2.53
C LEU A 178 -2.99 58.39 3.18
N PRO A 179 -3.52 58.38 4.42
CA PRO A 179 -2.76 57.88 5.59
C PRO A 179 -3.29 56.62 6.30
N VAL A 180 -2.41 56.08 7.13
CA VAL A 180 -2.50 54.92 8.04
C VAL A 180 -3.47 55.15 9.22
N PRO A 181 -4.06 54.08 9.79
CA PRO A 181 -4.26 54.04 11.25
C PRO A 181 -3.54 52.85 11.93
N ALA A 182 -2.78 53.24 12.96
CA ALA A 182 -2.51 52.61 14.25
C ALA A 182 -1.99 51.15 14.33
N ARG A 183 -0.69 51.07 14.68
CA ARG A 183 -0.02 49.93 15.32
C ARG A 183 -0.62 49.61 16.70
N LYS A 184 -0.65 48.32 17.06
CA LYS A 184 -0.50 47.85 18.45
C LYS A 184 0.75 46.96 18.58
N PRO A 185 1.38 46.91 19.77
CA PRO A 185 2.83 46.81 19.90
C PRO A 185 3.35 45.36 19.94
N ARG A 186 4.61 45.22 19.49
CA ARG A 186 5.48 44.06 19.75
C ARG A 186 5.68 43.92 21.26
N TYR A 187 5.35 42.76 21.82
CA TYR A 187 6.00 42.26 23.03
C TYR A 187 7.07 41.26 22.62
N SER A 188 8.31 41.75 22.60
CA SER A 188 9.52 40.96 22.73
C SER A 188 9.60 40.44 24.16
N GLN A 189 9.64 39.12 24.34
CA GLN A 189 10.44 38.41 25.35
C GLN A 189 10.20 36.90 25.21
N ARG A 190 11.17 36.21 24.59
CA ARG A 190 11.34 34.75 24.74
C ARG A 190 12.12 34.53 26.05
N PRO A 191 11.70 33.63 26.94
CA PRO A 191 12.64 32.94 27.81
C PRO A 191 13.24 31.76 27.02
N GLN A 192 14.57 31.73 26.96
CA GLN A 192 15.33 30.54 26.61
C GLN A 192 15.10 29.48 27.70
N ALA A 193 14.66 28.30 27.32
CA ALA A 193 14.81 27.09 28.12
C ALA A 193 15.11 25.93 27.17
N GLY A 194 16.40 25.74 26.91
CA GLY A 194 16.90 24.50 26.34
C GLY A 194 16.87 23.44 27.42
N GLN A 195 15.90 22.52 27.34
CA GLN A 195 15.99 21.20 27.96
C GLN A 195 15.39 20.19 26.96
N SER A 196 16.23 19.26 26.55
CA SER A 196 15.91 18.06 25.78
C SER A 196 14.78 17.28 26.45
N LEU A 197 13.60 17.25 25.83
CA LEU A 197 12.52 16.33 26.19
C LEU A 197 12.93 14.90 25.79
N PRO A 198 12.93 13.91 26.71
CA PRO A 198 13.34 12.55 26.40
C PRO A 198 12.30 11.83 25.54
N GLU A 199 12.77 11.06 24.55
CA GLU A 199 12.03 10.31 23.52
C GLU A 199 10.97 9.29 24.00
N ARG A 200 10.70 9.18 25.32
CA ARG A 200 9.66 8.29 25.87
C ARG A 200 8.22 8.82 25.67
N GLY A 201 8.02 9.98 25.06
CA GLY A 201 6.69 10.62 24.91
C GLY A 201 5.88 10.16 23.70
N SER A 202 6.52 10.00 22.55
CA SER A 202 5.82 9.83 21.27
C SER A 202 5.11 8.48 21.14
N GLY A 203 5.64 7.43 21.76
CA GLY A 203 5.07 6.08 21.67
C GLY A 203 3.65 5.98 22.25
N GLY A 204 3.38 6.68 23.36
CA GLY A 204 2.06 6.67 24.02
C GLY A 204 1.01 7.45 23.25
N GLU A 205 1.39 8.60 22.69
CA GLU A 205 0.50 9.44 21.88
C GLU A 205 0.13 8.75 20.56
N ASN A 206 1.10 8.11 19.91
CA ASN A 206 0.86 7.30 18.71
C ASN A 206 -0.08 6.12 19.02
N ARG A 207 0.14 5.42 20.14
CA ARG A 207 -0.71 4.30 20.56
C ARG A 207 -2.14 4.74 20.82
N TYR A 208 -2.33 5.86 21.52
CA TYR A 208 -3.63 6.44 21.76
C TYR A 208 -4.33 6.80 20.44
N THR A 209 -3.62 7.48 19.54
CA THR A 209 -4.17 7.92 18.24
C THR A 209 -4.59 6.74 17.37
N LEU A 210 -3.81 5.66 17.34
CA LEU A 210 -4.16 4.43 16.60
C LEU A 210 -5.44 3.76 17.12
N LEU A 211 -5.73 3.87 18.43
CA LEU A 211 -6.87 3.23 19.06
C LEU A 211 -8.12 4.13 19.09
N VAL A 212 -7.93 5.43 19.28
CA VAL A 212 -9.00 6.41 19.49
C VAL A 212 -9.31 7.22 18.23
N GLY A 213 -8.42 7.22 17.24
CA GLY A 213 -8.56 7.94 15.97
C GLY A 213 -8.23 9.44 16.02
N LYS A 214 -7.91 9.96 17.20
CA LYS A 214 -7.47 11.34 17.44
C LYS A 214 -6.39 11.40 18.52
N PRO A 215 -5.52 12.42 18.55
CA PRO A 215 -4.52 12.58 19.58
C PRO A 215 -5.14 12.82 20.98
N PRO A 216 -4.44 12.43 22.06
CA PRO A 216 -4.98 12.48 23.43
C PRO A 216 -5.23 13.90 23.96
N PHE A 217 -4.43 14.87 23.52
CA PHE A 217 -4.45 16.25 24.04
C PHE A 217 -5.01 17.27 23.04
N GLU A 218 -5.44 16.84 21.85
CA GLU A 218 -5.89 17.74 20.78
C GLU A 218 -7.12 18.56 21.19
N THR A 219 -7.05 19.87 20.97
CA THR A 219 -8.13 20.84 21.20
C THR A 219 -8.17 21.86 20.07
N SER A 220 -9.29 22.59 19.94
CA SER A 220 -9.44 23.68 18.97
C SER A 220 -8.49 24.87 19.22
N CYS A 221 -7.91 24.98 20.43
CA CYS A 221 -7.00 26.03 20.83
C CYS A 221 -5.65 25.48 21.29
N LEU A 222 -4.54 25.93 20.70
CA LEU A 222 -3.17 25.50 21.06
C LEU A 222 -2.84 25.75 22.53
N LYS A 223 -3.32 26.87 23.10
CA LYS A 223 -3.11 27.19 24.51
C LYS A 223 -3.72 26.14 25.44
N GLU A 224 -4.88 25.60 25.07
CA GLU A 224 -5.56 24.55 25.82
C GLU A 224 -4.85 23.20 25.63
N THR A 225 -4.33 22.91 24.42
CA THR A 225 -3.53 21.71 24.13
C THR A 225 -2.30 21.65 25.05
N TYR A 226 -1.53 22.73 25.14
CA TYR A 226 -0.37 22.79 26.03
C TYR A 226 -0.75 22.68 27.51
N LEU A 227 -1.90 23.23 27.90
CA LEU A 227 -2.40 23.12 29.27
C LEU A 227 -2.74 21.66 29.61
N ARG A 228 -3.38 20.93 28.70
CA ARG A 228 -3.67 19.51 28.85
C ARG A 228 -2.43 18.64 28.87
N ILE A 229 -1.43 18.94 28.03
CA ILE A 229 -0.12 18.24 28.07
C ILE A 229 0.55 18.48 29.43
N LYS A 230 0.58 19.73 29.90
CA LYS A 230 1.19 20.10 31.18
C LYS A 230 0.50 19.41 32.37
N ASN A 231 -0.82 19.28 32.31
CA ASN A 231 -1.62 18.66 33.37
C ASN A 231 -1.82 17.15 33.17
N ASN A 232 -1.29 16.57 32.08
CA ASN A 232 -1.53 15.19 31.64
C ASN A 232 -3.03 14.81 31.58
N GLU A 233 -3.85 15.71 31.05
CA GLU A 233 -5.30 15.59 31.01
C GLU A 233 -5.78 15.05 29.64
N TYR A 234 -6.22 13.80 29.61
CA TYR A 234 -6.77 13.14 28.42
C TYR A 234 -7.90 12.16 28.80
N SER A 235 -8.79 11.86 27.85
CA SER A 235 -9.98 11.02 28.09
C SER A 235 -10.00 9.78 27.19
N ILE A 236 -9.88 8.58 27.75
CA ILE A 236 -10.00 7.34 26.98
C ILE A 236 -11.49 6.99 26.79
N PRO A 237 -11.98 6.81 25.54
CA PRO A 237 -13.38 6.42 25.31
C PRO A 237 -13.74 5.06 25.93
N LYS A 238 -15.00 4.90 26.37
CA LYS A 238 -15.51 3.68 27.00
C LYS A 238 -15.51 2.43 26.11
N HIS A 239 -15.46 2.60 24.78
CA HIS A 239 -15.45 1.48 23.83
C HIS A 239 -14.05 0.85 23.65
N ILE A 240 -12.99 1.45 24.22
CA ILE A 240 -11.63 0.91 24.14
C ILE A 240 -11.47 -0.24 25.14
N ASN A 241 -10.82 -1.32 24.69
CA ASN A 241 -10.52 -2.48 25.52
C ASN A 241 -9.79 -2.06 26.83
N PRO A 242 -10.21 -2.52 28.01
CA PRO A 242 -9.56 -2.23 29.29
C PRO A 242 -8.05 -2.51 29.31
N VAL A 243 -7.59 -3.59 28.65
CA VAL A 243 -6.17 -3.94 28.53
C VAL A 243 -5.41 -2.86 27.75
N ALA A 244 -5.98 -2.40 26.64
CA ALA A 244 -5.40 -1.30 25.84
C ALA A 244 -5.42 0.03 26.58
N SER A 245 -6.48 0.30 27.36
CA SER A 245 -6.60 1.47 28.22
C SER A 245 -5.53 1.48 29.33
N SER A 246 -5.26 0.33 29.94
CA SER A 246 -4.17 0.15 30.90
C SER A 246 -2.81 0.46 30.29
N LEU A 247 -2.53 -0.09 29.09
CA LEU A 247 -1.29 0.19 28.35
C LEU A 247 -1.12 1.69 28.06
N ILE A 248 -2.16 2.35 27.54
CA ILE A 248 -2.14 3.80 27.27
C ILE A 248 -1.77 4.58 28.53
N LYS A 249 -2.38 4.24 29.68
CA LYS A 249 -2.09 4.91 30.96
C LYS A 249 -0.64 4.71 31.41
N LYS A 250 -0.07 3.52 31.23
CA LYS A 250 1.34 3.26 31.54
C LYS A 250 2.28 4.05 30.63
N MET A 251 1.93 4.22 29.35
CA MET A 251 2.75 4.94 28.38
C MET A 251 2.67 6.46 28.51
N LEU A 252 1.49 7.01 28.87
CA LEU A 252 1.24 8.46 29.02
C LEU A 252 1.39 8.92 30.48
N GLN A 253 2.46 8.50 31.15
CA GLN A 253 2.77 8.98 32.51
C GLN A 253 3.41 10.39 32.46
N PRO A 254 3.10 11.28 33.43
CA PRO A 254 3.68 12.62 33.48
C PRO A 254 5.19 12.58 33.68
N ASP A 255 5.66 11.70 34.57
CA ASP A 255 7.08 11.43 34.77
C ASP A 255 7.61 10.48 33.67
N PRO A 256 8.61 10.89 32.88
CA PRO A 256 9.24 10.02 31.88
C PRO A 256 9.88 8.77 32.48
N SER A 257 10.37 8.82 33.72
CA SER A 257 11.08 7.71 34.35
C SER A 257 10.13 6.57 34.74
N ALA A 258 8.90 6.92 35.13
CA ALA A 258 7.82 5.98 35.43
C ALA A 258 7.23 5.26 34.19
N ARG A 259 7.59 5.68 32.96
CA ARG A 259 7.13 5.02 31.74
C ARG A 259 7.90 3.70 31.53
N PRO A 260 7.20 2.60 31.18
CA PRO A 260 7.82 1.30 31.00
C PRO A 260 8.86 1.32 29.85
N THR A 261 9.87 0.47 29.99
CA THR A 261 10.85 0.22 28.93
C THR A 261 10.24 -0.58 27.78
N ILE A 262 10.92 -0.62 26.63
CA ILE A 262 10.44 -1.40 25.47
C ILE A 262 10.30 -2.90 25.77
N HIS A 263 11.18 -3.45 26.62
CA HIS A 263 11.14 -4.86 27.02
C HIS A 263 9.94 -5.16 27.92
N GLU A 264 9.62 -4.26 28.85
CA GLU A 264 8.42 -4.36 29.69
C GLU A 264 7.15 -4.18 28.85
N LEU A 265 7.18 -3.28 27.86
CA LEU A 265 6.05 -3.05 26.95
C LEU A 265 5.74 -4.29 26.09
N LEU A 266 6.77 -4.96 25.57
CA LEU A 266 6.60 -6.18 24.76
C LEU A 266 5.98 -7.34 25.55
N ASN A 267 6.17 -7.35 26.87
CA ASN A 267 5.60 -8.35 27.78
C ASN A 267 4.26 -7.90 28.38
N ASP A 268 3.73 -6.73 28.00
CA ASP A 268 2.44 -6.26 28.49
C ASP A 268 1.31 -7.18 27.99
N GLU A 269 0.25 -7.30 28.80
CA GLU A 269 -0.95 -8.09 28.49
C GLU A 269 -1.52 -7.71 27.12
N PHE A 270 -1.42 -6.44 26.71
CA PHE A 270 -1.88 -6.01 25.40
C PHE A 270 -1.22 -6.75 24.22
N PHE A 271 0.05 -7.14 24.34
CA PHE A 271 0.81 -7.84 23.28
C PHE A 271 0.87 -9.35 23.46
N THR A 272 0.54 -9.84 24.64
CA THR A 272 0.64 -11.25 25.02
C THR A 272 -0.73 -11.92 25.13
N SER A 273 -1.81 -11.15 25.19
CA SER A 273 -3.19 -11.65 25.23
C SER A 273 -3.92 -11.45 23.89
N GLY A 274 -4.75 -12.43 23.53
CA GLY A 274 -5.60 -12.38 22.35
C GLY A 274 -4.96 -12.92 21.07
N TYR A 275 -5.76 -12.93 20.00
CA TYR A 275 -5.35 -13.43 18.69
C TYR A 275 -4.56 -12.35 17.93
N ILE A 276 -3.32 -12.67 17.56
CA ILE A 276 -2.49 -11.84 16.67
C ILE A 276 -2.19 -12.64 15.41
N PRO A 277 -2.70 -12.22 14.24
CA PRO A 277 -2.50 -13.00 13.02
C PRO A 277 -1.06 -12.93 12.52
N ALA A 278 -0.54 -14.06 12.01
CA ALA A 278 0.79 -14.14 11.40
C ALA A 278 0.92 -13.26 10.14
N ARG A 279 -0.19 -13.04 9.45
CA ARG A 279 -0.32 -12.17 8.28
C ARG A 279 -1.73 -11.58 8.23
N LEU A 280 -1.84 -10.34 7.76
CA LEU A 280 -3.12 -9.74 7.40
C LEU A 280 -3.41 -9.98 5.91
N PRO A 281 -4.65 -10.35 5.53
CA PRO A 281 -5.05 -10.48 4.15
C PRO A 281 -5.07 -9.11 3.48
N ILE A 282 -4.83 -9.08 2.17
CA ILE A 282 -4.75 -7.83 1.38
C ILE A 282 -6.10 -7.09 1.39
N THR A 283 -7.20 -7.80 1.60
CA THR A 283 -8.53 -7.22 1.78
C THR A 283 -8.60 -6.23 2.95
N CYS A 284 -7.71 -6.30 3.94
CA CYS A 284 -7.60 -5.33 5.02
C CYS A 284 -7.27 -3.90 4.55
N LEU A 285 -6.76 -3.73 3.33
CA LEU A 285 -6.47 -2.42 2.76
C LEU A 285 -7.74 -1.66 2.34
N THR A 286 -8.82 -2.37 2.06
CA THR A 286 -10.07 -1.79 1.57
C THR A 286 -11.25 -2.01 2.50
N ILE A 287 -11.20 -3.06 3.33
CA ILE A 287 -12.29 -3.39 4.24
C ILE A 287 -11.74 -3.90 5.59
N PRO A 288 -12.29 -3.46 6.74
CA PRO A 288 -11.85 -3.94 8.05
C PRO A 288 -11.91 -5.47 8.18
N PRO A 289 -10.85 -6.12 8.71
CA PRO A 289 -10.85 -7.55 8.99
C PRO A 289 -11.86 -7.91 10.08
N ARG A 290 -12.39 -9.13 10.03
CA ARG A 290 -13.36 -9.63 11.02
C ARG A 290 -12.67 -10.60 11.98
N PHE A 291 -12.37 -10.12 13.18
CA PHE A 291 -11.72 -10.93 14.23
C PHE A 291 -12.67 -11.85 15.01
N SER A 292 -14.00 -11.75 14.79
CA SER A 292 -15.00 -12.54 15.53
C SER A 292 -15.00 -14.05 15.21
N ILE A 293 -14.21 -14.48 14.22
CA ILE A 293 -14.10 -15.89 13.76
C ILE A 293 -12.70 -16.46 14.12
N ALA A 294 -11.81 -15.66 14.71
CA ALA A 294 -10.46 -16.10 15.03
C ALA A 294 -10.52 -17.18 16.14
N PRO A 295 -9.91 -18.37 15.95
CA PRO A 295 -9.86 -19.40 16.98
C PRO A 295 -9.12 -18.87 18.21
N SER A 296 -9.72 -19.08 19.38
CA SER A 296 -9.25 -18.60 20.68
C SER A 296 -7.90 -19.19 21.13
N SER A 297 -7.33 -20.12 20.36
CA SER A 297 -6.15 -20.90 20.76
C SER A 297 -5.30 -21.28 19.56
N LEU A 298 -4.25 -20.50 19.29
CA LEU A 298 -3.07 -20.97 18.57
C LEU A 298 -1.82 -20.51 19.32
N ASP A 299 -0.87 -21.43 19.41
CA ASP A 299 0.34 -21.39 20.24
C ASP A 299 1.27 -20.21 19.84
N PRO A 300 1.72 -19.34 20.78
CA PRO A 300 2.64 -18.23 20.51
C PRO A 300 4.00 -18.65 19.93
N SER A 301 4.30 -19.95 19.94
CA SER A 301 5.60 -20.55 19.61
C SER A 301 5.99 -20.50 18.13
N ASN A 302 5.05 -20.19 17.21
CA ASN A 302 5.34 -20.21 15.77
C ASN A 302 5.77 -18.85 15.17
N ARG A 303 6.13 -17.89 16.03
CA ARG A 303 6.58 -16.56 15.60
C ARG A 303 7.97 -16.66 14.96
N LYS A 304 8.04 -16.47 13.64
CA LYS A 304 9.30 -16.18 12.92
C LYS A 304 9.34 -14.69 12.57
N PRO A 305 10.46 -13.99 12.80
CA PRO A 305 10.58 -12.59 12.43
C PRO A 305 10.38 -12.38 10.92
N LEU A 306 9.81 -11.22 10.56
CA LEU A 306 9.49 -10.78 9.19
C LEU A 306 10.65 -10.92 8.18
N THR A 307 11.88 -11.03 8.66
CA THR A 307 13.09 -11.28 7.87
C THR A 307 13.14 -12.66 7.19
N ILE A 308 12.29 -13.63 7.57
CA ILE A 308 12.34 -15.01 7.05
C ILE A 308 11.35 -15.23 5.88
N LEU A 309 10.32 -14.40 5.71
CA LEU A 309 9.29 -14.58 4.66
C LEU A 309 9.66 -13.97 3.29
N ASN A 310 10.67 -13.08 3.22
CA ASN A 310 11.08 -12.42 1.97
C ASN A 310 12.11 -13.21 1.13
N LYS A 311 11.99 -14.55 1.09
CA LYS A 311 12.62 -15.35 0.02
C LYS A 311 11.58 -15.64 -1.06
N GLY A 312 11.35 -14.67 -1.95
CA GLY A 312 10.52 -14.87 -3.14
C GLY A 312 10.37 -13.58 -3.95
N MET A 313 11.14 -13.50 -5.04
CA MET A 313 11.07 -12.61 -6.21
C MET A 313 10.47 -11.21 -6.07
N GLU A 314 11.36 -10.22 -6.14
CA GLU A 314 11.10 -8.84 -6.55
C GLU A 314 10.70 -8.79 -8.03
N ASN A 315 9.68 -8.00 -8.37
CA ASN A 315 9.58 -7.36 -9.69
C ASN A 315 8.96 -5.96 -9.56
N PRO A 316 9.42 -4.96 -10.35
CA PRO A 316 9.20 -3.53 -10.11
C PRO A 316 7.97 -3.02 -10.87
N VAL A 317 7.14 -2.18 -10.24
CA VAL A 317 6.06 -1.44 -10.91
C VAL A 317 6.52 0.01 -11.13
N PRO A 318 6.40 0.59 -12.35
CA PRO A 318 6.75 1.99 -12.61
C PRO A 318 5.60 2.93 -12.22
N GLU A 319 5.90 3.95 -11.40
CA GLU A 319 4.98 5.02 -11.03
C GLU A 319 4.91 6.12 -12.13
N ARG A 320 3.70 6.50 -12.53
CA ARG A 320 3.40 7.80 -13.17
C ARG A 320 2.70 8.70 -12.13
N PRO A 321 2.86 10.03 -12.17
CA PRO A 321 2.40 10.93 -11.13
C PRO A 321 0.88 11.16 -11.23
N ARG A 322 0.16 11.06 -10.11
CA ARG A 322 -1.21 11.56 -9.97
C ARG A 322 -1.19 12.94 -9.31
N GLU A 323 -1.94 13.86 -9.89
CA GLU A 323 -2.11 15.24 -9.42
C GLU A 323 -2.93 15.30 -8.12
N LYS A 324 -2.74 16.40 -7.38
CA LYS A 324 -3.24 16.65 -6.02
C LYS A 324 -4.75 16.92 -6.01
N GLU A 325 -5.48 16.24 -5.12
CA GLU A 325 -6.82 16.66 -4.66
C GLU A 325 -6.82 16.89 -3.15
N GLU A 326 -7.50 17.97 -2.74
CA GLU A 326 -7.64 18.50 -1.37
C GLU A 326 -8.63 17.70 -0.49
N PRO A 327 -8.59 17.85 0.85
CA PRO A 327 -9.30 16.96 1.76
C PRO A 327 -10.78 17.34 1.87
N VAL A 328 -11.67 16.44 1.44
CA VAL A 328 -13.12 16.53 1.72
C VAL A 328 -13.46 15.67 2.94
N VAL A 329 -14.15 16.30 3.90
CA VAL A 329 -14.74 15.69 5.09
C VAL A 329 -15.63 14.50 4.67
N ARG A 330 -15.27 13.29 5.11
CA ARG A 330 -16.02 12.07 4.78
C ARG A 330 -17.21 11.90 5.71
N GLU A 331 -18.39 12.26 5.21
CA GLU A 331 -19.62 11.60 5.61
C GLU A 331 -19.65 10.17 5.04
N ALA A 332 -20.24 9.23 5.78
CA ALA A 332 -20.29 7.82 5.43
C ALA A 332 -21.19 7.57 4.20
N SER A 333 -20.62 7.70 3.00
CA SER A 333 -21.23 7.27 1.73
C SER A 333 -20.39 6.18 1.08
N GLU A 334 -21.05 5.20 0.43
CA GLU A 334 -20.46 4.00 -0.21
C GLU A 334 -19.07 4.22 -0.85
N PRO A 335 -18.15 3.23 -0.77
CA PRO A 335 -16.84 3.36 -1.40
C PRO A 335 -17.01 3.61 -2.91
N VAL A 336 -16.49 4.75 -3.36
CA VAL A 336 -16.36 5.11 -4.77
C VAL A 336 -15.65 3.97 -5.48
N ASP A 337 -16.32 3.43 -6.50
CA ASP A 337 -16.07 2.11 -7.07
C ASP A 337 -14.95 2.16 -8.14
N CYS A 338 -13.80 2.68 -7.72
CA CYS A 338 -12.57 2.80 -8.50
C CYS A 338 -12.14 1.48 -9.16
N HIS A 339 -12.44 0.35 -8.51
CA HIS A 339 -11.95 -0.98 -8.90
C HIS A 339 -12.40 -1.47 -10.28
N LEU A 340 -13.63 -1.19 -10.72
CA LEU A 340 -14.10 -1.64 -12.05
C LEU A 340 -13.46 -0.84 -13.18
N SER A 341 -13.23 0.46 -12.96
CA SER A 341 -12.53 1.32 -13.91
C SER A 341 -11.07 0.92 -14.03
N ASP A 342 -10.42 0.62 -12.90
CA ASP A 342 -9.05 0.10 -12.86
C ASP A 342 -8.97 -1.26 -13.59
N MET A 343 -9.92 -2.17 -13.35
CA MET A 343 -10.00 -3.45 -14.07
C MET A 343 -10.14 -3.25 -15.58
N LEU A 344 -10.99 -2.30 -16.00
CA LEU A 344 -11.19 -2.00 -17.42
C LEU A 344 -9.91 -1.48 -18.06
N GLN A 345 -9.17 -0.61 -17.37
CA GLN A 345 -7.89 -0.08 -17.83
C GLN A 345 -6.82 -1.18 -17.94
N GLN A 346 -6.72 -2.06 -16.94
CA GLN A 346 -5.80 -3.21 -16.94
C GLN A 346 -6.12 -4.16 -18.10
N LEU A 347 -7.40 -4.48 -18.32
CA LEU A 347 -7.84 -5.31 -19.44
C LEU A 347 -7.63 -4.62 -20.80
N HIS A 348 -7.76 -3.30 -20.86
CA HIS A 348 -7.46 -2.54 -22.08
C HIS A 348 -5.97 -2.63 -22.43
N SER A 349 -5.10 -2.42 -21.45
CA SER A 349 -3.64 -2.51 -21.60
C SER A 349 -3.20 -3.91 -22.09
N VAL A 350 -3.67 -4.97 -21.44
CA VAL A 350 -3.30 -6.35 -21.82
C VAL A 350 -3.84 -6.72 -23.20
N ASN A 351 -5.06 -6.30 -23.56
CA ASN A 351 -5.61 -6.63 -24.88
C ASN A 351 -4.94 -5.82 -26.00
N ALA A 352 -4.52 -4.58 -25.73
CA ALA A 352 -3.83 -3.71 -26.68
C ALA A 352 -2.42 -4.22 -27.03
N SER A 353 -1.75 -4.92 -26.11
CA SER A 353 -0.44 -5.54 -26.36
C SER A 353 -0.48 -6.76 -27.28
N LYS A 354 -1.69 -7.25 -27.62
CA LYS A 354 -1.94 -8.44 -28.45
C LYS A 354 -1.11 -9.65 -27.99
N PRO A 355 -1.36 -10.17 -26.77
CA PRO A 355 -0.45 -11.10 -26.11
C PRO A 355 -0.30 -12.44 -26.85
N SER A 356 -1.28 -12.83 -27.68
CA SER A 356 -1.23 -14.04 -28.50
C SER A 356 -0.52 -13.89 -29.85
N GLU A 357 -0.11 -12.68 -30.23
CA GLU A 357 0.59 -12.38 -31.49
C GLU A 357 2.11 -12.17 -31.28
N ARG A 358 2.62 -12.49 -30.09
CA ARG A 358 4.06 -12.45 -29.80
C ARG A 358 4.80 -13.53 -30.61
N GLY A 359 6.02 -13.22 -31.05
CA GLY A 359 6.86 -14.16 -31.82
C GLY A 359 7.20 -15.44 -31.05
N LEU A 360 7.37 -15.35 -29.73
CA LEU A 360 7.46 -16.49 -28.82
C LEU A 360 6.60 -16.19 -27.59
N VAL A 361 5.58 -17.02 -27.33
CA VAL A 361 4.71 -16.93 -26.16
C VAL A 361 5.34 -17.75 -25.01
N ARG A 362 5.53 -17.12 -23.85
CA ARG A 362 6.07 -17.74 -22.62
C ARG A 362 5.11 -17.53 -21.46
N GLN A 363 3.91 -18.11 -21.57
CA GLN A 363 2.82 -17.86 -20.63
C GLN A 363 3.15 -18.27 -19.19
N GLU A 364 4.02 -19.27 -19.02
CA GLU A 364 4.47 -19.78 -17.73
C GLU A 364 5.24 -18.72 -16.93
N GLU A 365 5.96 -17.81 -17.59
CA GLU A 365 6.71 -16.71 -16.96
C GLU A 365 5.78 -15.62 -16.39
N ALA A 366 4.51 -15.62 -16.83
CA ALA A 366 3.50 -14.72 -16.30
C ALA A 366 2.75 -15.27 -15.09
N GLU A 367 2.99 -16.53 -14.71
CA GLU A 367 2.38 -17.15 -13.54
C GLU A 367 2.88 -16.49 -12.25
N ASP A 368 1.94 -16.04 -11.43
CA ASP A 368 2.24 -15.48 -10.12
C ASP A 368 1.37 -16.16 -9.06
N PRO A 369 1.90 -17.22 -8.42
CA PRO A 369 1.23 -17.85 -7.31
C PRO A 369 0.96 -16.89 -6.15
N ALA A 370 1.67 -15.77 -5.97
CA ALA A 370 1.33 -14.84 -4.88
C ALA A 370 -0.04 -14.17 -5.06
N CYS A 371 -0.56 -14.15 -6.29
CA CYS A 371 -1.80 -13.48 -6.67
C CYS A 371 -3.05 -14.38 -6.72
N ILE A 372 -2.96 -15.65 -6.29
CA ILE A 372 -4.14 -16.54 -6.26
C ILE A 372 -5.28 -15.86 -5.49
N PRO A 373 -6.50 -15.80 -6.05
CA PRO A 373 -7.64 -15.14 -5.42
C PRO A 373 -8.00 -15.82 -4.11
N ILE A 374 -8.31 -15.03 -3.09
CA ILE A 374 -8.75 -15.55 -1.77
C ILE A 374 -10.14 -16.21 -1.90
N PHE A 375 -11.05 -15.54 -2.62
CA PHE A 375 -12.42 -16.01 -2.80
C PHE A 375 -12.79 -16.07 -4.28
N TRP A 376 -13.47 -17.16 -4.66
CA TRP A 376 -14.15 -17.31 -5.95
C TRP A 376 -15.46 -18.07 -5.77
N VAL A 377 -16.38 -17.91 -6.71
CA VAL A 377 -17.64 -18.66 -6.76
C VAL A 377 -17.34 -20.07 -7.26
N SER A 378 -17.53 -21.05 -6.39
CA SER A 378 -17.27 -22.45 -6.66
C SER A 378 -18.48 -23.16 -7.26
N LYS A 379 -19.71 -22.77 -6.88
CA LYS A 379 -20.99 -23.30 -7.38
C LYS A 379 -22.03 -22.18 -7.44
N TRP A 380 -23.02 -22.30 -8.32
CA TRP A 380 -24.14 -21.35 -8.43
C TRP A 380 -25.40 -22.02 -8.96
N VAL A 381 -26.55 -21.47 -8.61
CA VAL A 381 -27.89 -21.91 -9.03
C VAL A 381 -28.71 -20.68 -9.36
N ASP A 382 -29.11 -20.55 -10.62
CA ASP A 382 -30.00 -19.50 -11.09
C ASP A 382 -31.45 -19.91 -10.88
N TYR A 383 -32.11 -19.26 -9.93
CA TYR A 383 -33.54 -19.38 -9.69
C TYR A 383 -34.18 -17.99 -9.60
N SER A 384 -33.71 -17.10 -10.49
CA SER A 384 -34.12 -15.70 -10.58
C SER A 384 -35.53 -15.49 -11.13
N ASP A 385 -36.16 -16.52 -11.68
CA ASP A 385 -37.58 -16.53 -12.04
C ASP A 385 -38.49 -16.34 -10.82
N LYS A 386 -38.08 -16.86 -9.65
CA LYS A 386 -38.86 -16.80 -8.40
C LYS A 386 -38.17 -16.06 -7.28
N TYR A 387 -36.89 -16.35 -7.02
CA TYR A 387 -36.24 -15.94 -5.77
C TYR A 387 -34.95 -15.15 -5.97
N GLY A 388 -34.05 -15.62 -6.83
CA GLY A 388 -32.74 -15.00 -7.04
C GLY A 388 -31.65 -16.00 -7.42
N LEU A 389 -30.39 -15.55 -7.30
CA LEU A 389 -29.22 -16.35 -7.60
C LEU A 389 -28.55 -16.84 -6.31
N GLY A 390 -28.54 -18.15 -6.10
CA GLY A 390 -27.78 -18.80 -5.04
C GLY A 390 -26.35 -19.11 -5.50
N TYR A 391 -25.38 -18.98 -4.62
CA TYR A 391 -23.98 -19.27 -4.91
C TYR A 391 -23.23 -19.82 -3.69
N GLN A 392 -22.20 -20.62 -3.94
CA GLN A 392 -21.26 -21.11 -2.94
C GLN A 392 -19.87 -20.55 -3.27
N LEU A 393 -19.15 -20.07 -2.26
CA LEU A 393 -17.75 -19.64 -2.40
C LEU A 393 -16.79 -20.83 -2.20
N CYS A 394 -15.50 -20.61 -2.45
CA CYS A 394 -14.48 -21.65 -2.33
C CYS A 394 -14.23 -22.13 -0.88
N ASP A 395 -14.55 -21.31 0.13
CA ASP A 395 -14.45 -21.63 1.56
C ASP A 395 -15.67 -22.40 2.11
N ASN A 396 -16.60 -22.79 1.22
CA ASN A 396 -17.89 -23.45 1.50
C ASN A 396 -18.98 -22.56 2.11
N SER A 397 -18.73 -21.27 2.32
CA SER A 397 -19.80 -20.33 2.64
C SER A 397 -20.79 -20.22 1.47
N VAL A 398 -22.04 -19.89 1.78
CA VAL A 398 -23.15 -19.84 0.82
C VAL A 398 -23.82 -18.48 0.89
N GLY A 399 -24.12 -17.90 -0.26
CA GLY A 399 -24.87 -16.66 -0.34
C GLY A 399 -26.01 -16.73 -1.35
N VAL A 400 -26.98 -15.84 -1.17
CA VAL A 400 -28.08 -15.63 -2.12
C VAL A 400 -28.21 -14.14 -2.38
N LEU A 401 -28.22 -13.76 -3.65
CA LEU A 401 -28.66 -12.44 -4.10
C LEU A 401 -30.11 -12.58 -4.57
N PHE A 402 -31.04 -12.04 -3.76
CA PHE A 402 -32.46 -12.11 -4.04
C PHE A 402 -32.88 -11.10 -5.11
N ASN A 403 -34.01 -11.36 -5.78
CA ASN A 403 -34.60 -10.48 -6.79
C ASN A 403 -34.94 -9.09 -6.23
N ASP A 404 -35.20 -9.02 -4.92
CA ASP A 404 -35.42 -7.77 -4.20
C ASP A 404 -34.12 -7.00 -3.93
N SER A 405 -32.98 -7.36 -4.54
CA SER A 405 -31.66 -6.73 -4.38
C SER A 405 -31.07 -6.77 -2.97
N THR A 406 -31.62 -7.59 -2.07
CA THR A 406 -31.01 -7.90 -0.77
C THR A 406 -30.12 -9.13 -0.89
N ARG A 407 -29.16 -9.28 0.03
CA ARG A 407 -28.32 -10.47 0.12
C ARG A 407 -28.40 -11.12 1.48
N LEU A 408 -28.29 -12.43 1.51
CA LEU A 408 -28.09 -13.20 2.74
C LEU A 408 -26.92 -14.14 2.52
N ILE A 409 -25.98 -14.15 3.47
CA ILE A 409 -24.78 -14.98 3.45
C ILE A 409 -24.77 -15.83 4.72
N LEU A 410 -24.46 -17.10 4.56
CA LEU A 410 -24.20 -18.08 5.63
C LEU A 410 -22.72 -18.45 5.58
N TYR A 411 -22.04 -18.24 6.70
CA TYR A 411 -20.63 -18.59 6.84
C TYR A 411 -20.44 -20.12 6.88
N ASN A 412 -19.19 -20.57 6.77
CA ASN A 412 -18.87 -22.00 6.72
C ASN A 412 -19.09 -22.74 8.06
N ASP A 413 -19.25 -22.01 9.17
CA ASP A 413 -19.66 -22.55 10.48
C ASP A 413 -21.09 -23.09 10.48
N GLY A 414 -21.89 -22.72 9.48
CA GLY A 414 -23.27 -23.18 9.32
C GLY A 414 -24.29 -22.51 10.22
N ASP A 415 -23.90 -21.51 11.03
CA ASP A 415 -24.80 -20.75 11.92
C ASP A 415 -24.69 -19.24 11.74
N SER A 416 -23.49 -18.68 11.51
CA SER A 416 -23.34 -17.23 11.38
C SER A 416 -23.95 -16.72 10.07
N LEU A 417 -24.81 -15.72 10.17
CA LEU A 417 -25.50 -15.08 9.06
C LEU A 417 -25.11 -13.61 8.92
N GLN A 418 -25.06 -13.15 7.68
CA GLN A 418 -24.95 -11.74 7.33
C GLN A 418 -26.05 -11.37 6.34
N TYR A 419 -26.90 -10.44 6.74
CA TYR A 419 -27.94 -9.88 5.89
C TYR A 419 -27.53 -8.50 5.41
N ILE A 420 -27.71 -8.23 4.11
CA ILE A 420 -27.31 -6.98 3.46
C ILE A 420 -28.53 -6.44 2.72
N GLU A 421 -28.94 -5.24 3.09
CA GLU A 421 -30.07 -4.55 2.51
C GLU A 421 -29.74 -3.93 1.14
N ARG A 422 -30.76 -3.33 0.52
CA ARG A 422 -30.64 -2.73 -0.82
C ARG A 422 -29.70 -1.52 -0.84
N ASP A 423 -29.71 -0.76 0.25
CA ASP A 423 -28.88 0.41 0.52
C ASP A 423 -27.44 0.05 0.95
N GLY A 424 -27.16 -1.24 1.13
CA GLY A 424 -25.86 -1.73 1.60
C GLY A 424 -25.74 -1.85 3.12
N SER A 425 -26.78 -1.50 3.89
CA SER A 425 -26.78 -1.67 5.34
C SER A 425 -26.64 -3.14 5.71
N GLU A 426 -25.75 -3.43 6.66
CA GLU A 426 -25.40 -4.79 7.04
C GLU A 426 -25.88 -5.13 8.45
N SER A 427 -26.45 -6.32 8.60
CA SER A 427 -26.86 -6.89 9.89
C SER A 427 -26.26 -8.27 10.08
N TYR A 428 -25.77 -8.53 11.28
CA TYR A 428 -25.17 -9.80 11.66
C TYR A 428 -26.11 -10.56 12.59
N LEU A 429 -26.34 -11.82 12.27
CA LEU A 429 -27.39 -12.66 12.82
C LEU A 429 -26.86 -14.08 12.95
N THR A 430 -27.63 -14.98 13.56
CA THR A 430 -27.36 -16.42 13.49
C THR A 430 -28.58 -17.19 13.00
N VAL A 431 -28.37 -18.40 12.47
CA VAL A 431 -29.49 -19.28 12.11
C VAL A 431 -30.29 -19.63 13.37
N SER A 432 -29.62 -19.74 14.51
CA SER A 432 -30.22 -19.92 15.83
C SER A 432 -31.01 -18.70 16.35
N SER A 433 -30.58 -17.48 16.05
CA SER A 433 -31.18 -16.23 16.56
C SER A 433 -31.30 -15.19 15.45
N HIS A 434 -32.52 -15.04 14.93
CA HIS A 434 -32.83 -14.12 13.84
C HIS A 434 -34.26 -13.55 13.94
N PRO A 435 -34.50 -12.35 13.38
CA PRO A 435 -35.85 -11.80 13.26
C PRO A 435 -36.78 -12.67 12.41
N ASN A 436 -38.06 -12.75 12.82
CA ASN A 436 -39.09 -13.51 12.11
C ASN A 436 -39.29 -13.07 10.65
N SER A 437 -38.93 -11.82 10.31
CA SER A 437 -38.98 -11.29 8.94
C SER A 437 -38.04 -12.04 7.97
N LEU A 438 -36.97 -12.66 8.46
CA LEU A 438 -35.95 -13.32 7.64
C LEU A 438 -36.16 -14.83 7.48
N ILE A 439 -37.13 -15.44 8.17
CA ILE A 439 -37.39 -16.89 8.14
C ILE A 439 -37.50 -17.40 6.70
N LYS A 440 -38.27 -16.71 5.84
CA LYS A 440 -38.43 -17.10 4.43
C LYS A 440 -37.10 -17.10 3.67
N LYS A 441 -36.29 -16.06 3.83
CA LYS A 441 -34.98 -15.93 3.15
C LYS A 441 -33.98 -16.96 3.65
N ILE A 442 -33.94 -17.22 4.96
CA ILE A 442 -33.08 -18.25 5.56
C ILE A 442 -33.46 -19.64 5.05
N THR A 443 -34.75 -19.96 4.98
CA THR A 443 -35.23 -21.23 4.42
C THR A 443 -34.83 -21.40 2.95
N LEU A 444 -34.98 -20.37 2.12
CA LEU A 444 -34.53 -20.40 0.72
C LEU A 444 -33.01 -20.61 0.63
N LEU A 445 -32.23 -19.92 1.47
CA LEU A 445 -30.78 -20.11 1.52
C LEU A 445 -30.39 -21.54 1.88
N LYS A 446 -31.11 -22.18 2.82
CA LYS A 446 -30.90 -23.61 3.16
C LYS A 446 -31.20 -24.52 1.96
N TYR A 447 -32.26 -24.25 1.20
CA TYR A 447 -32.55 -25.01 -0.03
C TYR A 447 -31.44 -24.87 -1.06
N PHE A 448 -30.97 -23.64 -1.34
CA PHE A 448 -29.83 -23.43 -2.24
C PHE A 448 -28.58 -24.17 -1.75
N ARG A 449 -28.25 -24.07 -0.46
CA ARG A 449 -27.10 -24.76 0.16
C ARG A 449 -27.18 -26.27 -0.08
N ASN A 450 -28.30 -26.90 0.28
CA ASN A 450 -28.47 -28.35 0.18
C ASN A 450 -28.37 -28.81 -1.28
N TYR A 451 -29.07 -28.11 -2.18
CA TYR A 451 -29.02 -28.42 -3.60
C TYR A 451 -27.60 -28.34 -4.16
N MET A 452 -26.86 -27.26 -3.89
CA MET A 452 -25.48 -27.09 -4.34
C MET A 452 -24.52 -28.12 -3.72
N SER A 453 -24.78 -28.56 -2.49
CA SER A 453 -23.98 -29.59 -1.83
C SER A 453 -24.15 -30.95 -2.49
N GLU A 454 -25.39 -31.31 -2.85
CA GLU A 454 -25.75 -32.63 -3.38
C GLU A 454 -25.53 -32.77 -4.89
N HIS A 455 -25.77 -31.72 -5.68
CA HIS A 455 -25.92 -31.86 -7.14
C HIS A 455 -24.79 -31.25 -7.97
N LEU A 456 -23.93 -30.41 -7.38
CA LEU A 456 -22.99 -29.58 -8.14
C LEU A 456 -21.53 -29.88 -7.77
N LEU A 457 -20.66 -29.87 -8.78
CA LEU A 457 -19.21 -29.99 -8.61
C LEU A 457 -18.60 -28.66 -8.13
N LYS A 458 -17.63 -28.73 -7.23
CA LYS A 458 -16.93 -27.55 -6.71
C LYS A 458 -15.82 -27.11 -7.69
N ALA A 459 -15.94 -25.92 -8.27
CA ALA A 459 -14.89 -25.36 -9.12
C ALA A 459 -13.65 -24.97 -8.28
N GLY A 460 -12.45 -25.35 -8.74
CA GLY A 460 -11.19 -25.11 -8.03
C GLY A 460 -11.00 -25.96 -6.77
N ALA A 461 -11.62 -27.15 -6.70
CA ALA A 461 -11.53 -28.04 -5.53
C ALA A 461 -10.09 -28.49 -5.19
N ASN A 462 -9.17 -28.44 -6.16
CA ASN A 462 -7.76 -28.77 -6.02
C ASN A 462 -6.91 -27.63 -5.42
N ILE A 463 -7.48 -26.45 -5.18
CA ILE A 463 -6.76 -25.31 -4.63
C ILE A 463 -6.98 -25.23 -3.12
N THR A 464 -5.89 -25.31 -2.36
CA THR A 464 -5.89 -25.12 -0.93
C THR A 464 -5.87 -23.63 -0.58
N PRO A 465 -6.78 -23.15 0.30
CA PRO A 465 -6.70 -21.79 0.85
C PRO A 465 -5.35 -21.55 1.54
N ARG A 466 -4.88 -20.30 1.57
CA ARG A 466 -3.62 -19.96 2.26
C ARG A 466 -3.88 -19.70 3.74
N GLU A 467 -2.88 -20.00 4.56
CA GLU A 467 -2.89 -19.57 5.97
C GLU A 467 -2.99 -18.03 6.06
N GLY A 468 -3.93 -17.53 6.86
CA GLY A 468 -4.21 -16.10 7.05
C GLY A 468 -5.34 -15.53 6.19
N ASP A 469 -5.84 -16.28 5.19
CA ASP A 469 -7.01 -15.90 4.40
C ASP A 469 -8.31 -15.93 5.22
N GLU A 470 -8.33 -16.63 6.36
CA GLU A 470 -9.47 -16.73 7.29
C GLU A 470 -9.94 -15.38 7.84
N LEU A 471 -9.06 -14.39 7.87
CA LEU A 471 -9.36 -13.03 8.35
C LEU A 471 -9.96 -12.14 7.25
N ALA A 472 -9.90 -12.62 6.00
CA ALA A 472 -10.39 -11.86 4.88
C ALA A 472 -11.91 -11.80 5.00
N ARG A 473 -12.43 -10.58 4.99
CA ARG A 473 -13.88 -10.38 5.03
C ARG A 473 -14.52 -11.09 3.83
N LEU A 474 -15.51 -11.92 4.12
CA LEU A 474 -16.23 -12.69 3.12
C LEU A 474 -16.95 -11.75 2.13
N PRO A 475 -16.69 -11.85 0.82
CA PRO A 475 -17.38 -11.02 -0.15
C PRO A 475 -18.79 -11.54 -0.42
N TYR A 476 -19.67 -10.64 -0.85
CA TYR A 476 -21.00 -10.98 -1.33
C TYR A 476 -21.13 -10.71 -2.81
N LEU A 477 -22.09 -11.36 -3.46
CA LEU A 477 -22.42 -11.09 -4.85
C LEU A 477 -23.11 -9.73 -4.95
N ARG A 478 -22.44 -8.77 -5.60
CA ARG A 478 -22.96 -7.42 -5.77
C ARG A 478 -24.00 -7.36 -6.87
N THR A 479 -23.65 -7.95 -8.01
CA THR A 479 -24.52 -8.09 -9.18
C THR A 479 -24.05 -9.25 -10.05
N TRP A 480 -24.93 -9.72 -10.92
CA TRP A 480 -24.61 -10.74 -11.92
C TRP A 480 -25.47 -10.53 -13.16
N PHE A 481 -25.03 -11.10 -14.27
CA PHE A 481 -25.88 -11.28 -15.44
C PHE A 481 -25.37 -12.44 -16.28
N ARG A 482 -26.21 -12.91 -17.18
CA ARG A 482 -25.87 -13.97 -18.14
C ARG A 482 -25.88 -13.44 -19.56
N THR A 483 -25.06 -14.05 -20.40
CA THR A 483 -25.13 -13.94 -21.85
C THR A 483 -25.49 -15.31 -22.44
N ARG A 484 -25.43 -15.45 -23.76
CA ARG A 484 -25.58 -16.76 -24.41
C ARG A 484 -24.39 -17.70 -24.16
N SER A 485 -23.21 -17.15 -23.84
CA SER A 485 -21.96 -17.90 -23.79
C SER A 485 -21.39 -18.06 -22.37
N ALA A 486 -21.76 -17.18 -21.44
CA ALA A 486 -21.20 -17.17 -20.10
C ALA A 486 -22.13 -16.53 -19.05
N ILE A 487 -21.86 -16.85 -17.79
CA ILE A 487 -22.37 -16.13 -16.62
C ILE A 487 -21.26 -15.23 -16.05
N ILE A 488 -21.63 -14.01 -15.67
CA ILE A 488 -20.74 -12.98 -15.13
C ILE A 488 -21.18 -12.69 -13.70
N LEU A 489 -20.24 -12.78 -12.76
CA LEU A 489 -20.45 -12.67 -11.32
C LEU A 489 -19.51 -11.59 -10.77
N HIS A 490 -20.06 -10.51 -10.21
CA HIS A 490 -19.28 -9.41 -9.63
C HIS A 490 -19.40 -9.42 -8.11
N LEU A 491 -18.28 -9.67 -7.43
CA LEU A 491 -18.17 -9.75 -5.98
C LEU A 491 -17.87 -8.38 -5.36
N SER A 492 -18.26 -8.20 -4.09
CA SER A 492 -18.08 -6.93 -3.36
C SER A 492 -16.62 -6.55 -3.07
N ASN A 493 -15.69 -7.51 -3.17
CA ASN A 493 -14.24 -7.25 -3.09
C ASN A 493 -13.64 -6.76 -4.42
N GLY A 494 -14.48 -6.49 -5.43
CA GLY A 494 -14.07 -6.02 -6.75
C GLY A 494 -13.71 -7.14 -7.73
N CYS A 495 -13.68 -8.41 -7.30
CA CYS A 495 -13.42 -9.52 -8.21
C CYS A 495 -14.57 -9.74 -9.19
N VAL A 496 -14.23 -9.98 -10.45
CA VAL A 496 -15.19 -10.35 -11.50
C VAL A 496 -14.86 -11.75 -11.99
N GLN A 497 -15.83 -12.66 -11.86
CA GLN A 497 -15.70 -14.03 -12.34
C GLN A 497 -16.60 -14.27 -13.55
N ILE A 498 -16.07 -14.94 -14.56
CA ILE A 498 -16.76 -15.30 -15.80
C ILE A 498 -16.64 -16.80 -15.99
N ASN A 499 -17.77 -17.51 -16.02
CA ASN A 499 -17.80 -18.94 -16.30
C ASN A 499 -18.43 -19.17 -17.68
N PHE A 500 -17.67 -19.75 -18.60
CA PHE A 500 -18.12 -20.07 -19.96
C PHE A 500 -18.88 -21.39 -19.98
N PHE A 501 -20.04 -21.42 -20.64
CA PHE A 501 -20.93 -22.59 -20.58
C PHE A 501 -20.46 -23.75 -21.46
N GLN A 502 -19.93 -23.44 -22.65
CA GLN A 502 -19.65 -24.44 -23.69
C GLN A 502 -18.47 -25.35 -23.35
N ASP A 503 -17.40 -24.78 -22.81
CA ASP A 503 -16.11 -25.45 -22.60
C ASP A 503 -15.74 -25.56 -21.11
N HIS A 504 -16.63 -25.09 -20.23
CA HIS A 504 -16.43 -25.03 -18.78
C HIS A 504 -15.20 -24.27 -18.29
N THR A 505 -14.56 -23.47 -19.16
CA THR A 505 -13.45 -22.60 -18.78
C THR A 505 -13.94 -21.43 -17.93
N LYS A 506 -13.07 -20.87 -17.10
CA LYS A 506 -13.42 -19.79 -16.17
C LYS A 506 -12.31 -18.76 -16.09
N LEU A 507 -12.69 -17.50 -15.94
CA LEU A 507 -11.81 -16.40 -15.58
C LEU A 507 -12.21 -15.83 -14.22
N ILE A 508 -11.23 -15.56 -13.36
CA ILE A 508 -11.41 -14.80 -12.11
C ILE A 508 -10.45 -13.61 -12.18
N LEU A 509 -10.99 -12.40 -12.28
CA LEU A 509 -10.25 -11.17 -12.40
C LEU A 509 -10.22 -10.45 -11.06
N CYS A 510 -9.02 -10.13 -10.58
CA CYS A 510 -8.81 -9.37 -9.35
C CYS A 510 -8.15 -8.02 -9.68
N PRO A 511 -8.87 -6.89 -9.55
CA PRO A 511 -8.33 -5.58 -9.92
C PRO A 511 -7.23 -5.12 -8.96
N LEU A 512 -7.34 -5.49 -7.67
CA LEU A 512 -6.36 -5.14 -6.64
C LEU A 512 -5.00 -5.79 -6.88
N MET A 513 -4.99 -7.04 -7.37
CA MET A 513 -3.77 -7.78 -7.71
C MET A 513 -3.31 -7.55 -9.16
N ALA A 514 -4.10 -6.83 -9.96
CA ALA A 514 -3.94 -6.74 -11.41
C ALA A 514 -3.66 -8.13 -12.03
N ALA A 515 -4.45 -9.12 -11.62
CA ALA A 515 -4.23 -10.52 -11.93
C ALA A 515 -5.49 -11.20 -12.46
N VAL A 516 -5.27 -12.26 -13.24
CA VAL A 516 -6.31 -13.12 -13.78
C VAL A 516 -5.98 -14.57 -13.47
N THR A 517 -6.93 -15.27 -12.86
CA THR A 517 -6.90 -16.73 -12.79
C THR A 517 -7.67 -17.30 -13.95
N TYR A 518 -7.06 -18.24 -14.67
CA TYR A 518 -7.68 -19.03 -15.71
C TYR A 518 -7.83 -20.47 -15.24
N ILE A 519 -9.05 -20.98 -15.34
CA ILE A 519 -9.36 -22.40 -15.18
C ILE A 519 -9.69 -22.94 -16.57
N ASP A 520 -8.85 -23.83 -17.07
CA ASP A 520 -9.01 -24.38 -18.41
C ASP A 520 -10.00 -25.57 -18.45
N GLU A 521 -10.12 -26.19 -19.62
CA GLU A 521 -11.01 -27.35 -19.86
C GLU A 521 -10.58 -28.59 -19.06
N LYS A 522 -9.27 -28.70 -18.78
CA LYS A 522 -8.67 -29.77 -17.96
C LYS A 522 -8.82 -29.50 -16.46
N ARG A 523 -9.39 -28.34 -16.10
CA ARG A 523 -9.52 -27.85 -14.71
C ARG A 523 -8.18 -27.48 -14.08
N ASP A 524 -7.16 -27.22 -14.91
CA ASP A 524 -5.91 -26.64 -14.44
C ASP A 524 -6.16 -25.20 -14.05
N PHE A 525 -5.75 -24.85 -12.83
CA PHE A 525 -5.98 -23.56 -12.23
C PHE A 525 -4.64 -22.81 -12.19
N ARG A 526 -4.53 -21.76 -13.00
CA ARG A 526 -3.30 -20.96 -13.08
C ARG A 526 -3.61 -19.48 -12.93
N THR A 527 -2.79 -18.77 -12.17
CA THR A 527 -2.97 -17.35 -11.91
C THR A 527 -1.84 -16.56 -12.52
N TYR A 528 -2.18 -15.53 -13.28
CA TYR A 528 -1.24 -14.71 -14.03
C TYR A 528 -1.38 -13.25 -13.67
N ARG A 529 -0.27 -12.52 -13.61
CA ARG A 529 -0.29 -11.06 -13.55
C ARG A 529 -0.54 -10.48 -14.94
N LEU A 530 -1.48 -9.54 -15.06
CA LEU A 530 -1.85 -8.94 -16.34
C LEU A 530 -0.66 -8.24 -17.00
N SER A 531 0.19 -7.57 -16.21
CA SER A 531 1.41 -6.93 -16.71
C SER A 531 2.45 -7.92 -17.23
N LEU A 532 2.54 -9.12 -16.66
CA LEU A 532 3.44 -10.16 -17.17
C LEU A 532 2.88 -10.84 -18.42
N LEU A 533 1.56 -10.95 -18.55
CA LEU A 533 0.93 -11.39 -19.80
C LEU A 533 1.17 -10.39 -20.93
N GLU A 534 1.25 -9.10 -20.63
CA GLU A 534 1.68 -8.09 -21.61
C GLU A 534 3.11 -8.34 -22.08
N GLU A 535 4.03 -8.64 -21.17
CA GLU A 535 5.46 -8.85 -21.45
C GLU A 535 5.73 -10.17 -22.20
N TYR A 536 5.21 -11.28 -21.67
CA TYR A 536 5.55 -12.64 -22.12
C TYR A 536 4.54 -13.26 -23.09
N GLY A 537 3.37 -12.63 -23.26
CA GLY A 537 2.30 -13.13 -24.11
C GLY A 537 1.50 -14.27 -23.48
N CYS A 538 0.47 -14.72 -24.19
CA CYS A 538 -0.39 -15.82 -23.75
C CYS A 538 -1.05 -16.57 -24.91
N SER A 539 -1.69 -17.70 -24.61
CA SER A 539 -2.38 -18.53 -25.60
C SER A 539 -3.54 -17.77 -26.24
N LYS A 540 -3.91 -18.18 -27.48
CA LYS A 540 -5.03 -17.56 -28.21
C LYS A 540 -6.35 -17.71 -27.46
N GLU A 541 -6.52 -18.82 -26.76
CA GLU A 541 -7.67 -19.15 -25.93
C GLU A 541 -7.83 -18.17 -24.77
N LEU A 542 -6.74 -17.90 -24.03
CA LEU A 542 -6.75 -16.95 -22.92
C LEU A 542 -6.94 -15.51 -23.44
N ALA A 543 -6.23 -15.13 -24.50
CA ALA A 543 -6.37 -13.80 -25.11
C ALA A 543 -7.80 -13.52 -25.60
N SER A 544 -8.47 -14.51 -26.19
CA SER A 544 -9.87 -14.38 -26.62
C SER A 544 -10.81 -14.14 -25.43
N ARG A 545 -10.60 -14.86 -24.34
CA ARG A 545 -11.40 -14.72 -23.11
C ARG A 545 -11.14 -13.39 -22.40
N LEU A 546 -9.91 -12.87 -22.43
CA LEU A 546 -9.57 -11.54 -21.91
C LEU A 546 -10.25 -10.41 -22.71
N ARG A 547 -10.36 -10.55 -24.03
CA ARG A 547 -11.14 -9.61 -24.86
C ARG A 547 -12.63 -9.66 -24.51
N TYR A 548 -13.17 -10.87 -24.36
CA TYR A 548 -14.55 -11.05 -23.91
C TYR A 548 -14.78 -10.44 -22.52
N ALA A 549 -13.85 -10.66 -21.60
CA ALA A 549 -13.91 -10.12 -20.25
C ALA A 549 -13.94 -8.58 -20.24
N ARG A 550 -13.13 -7.92 -21.08
CA ARG A 550 -13.16 -6.46 -21.23
C ARG A 550 -14.56 -5.96 -21.60
N ALA A 551 -15.22 -6.60 -22.57
CA ALA A 551 -16.58 -6.24 -22.97
C ALA A 551 -17.61 -6.47 -21.85
N MET A 552 -17.42 -7.51 -21.03
CA MET A 552 -18.31 -7.76 -19.89
C MET A 552 -18.13 -6.76 -18.76
N VAL A 553 -16.88 -6.35 -18.48
CA VAL A 553 -16.57 -5.30 -17.48
C VAL A 553 -17.14 -3.95 -17.92
N ASP A 554 -17.03 -3.62 -19.21
CA ASP A 554 -17.64 -2.41 -19.78
C ASP A 554 -19.17 -2.39 -19.59
N LYS A 555 -19.83 -3.54 -19.80
CA LYS A 555 -21.27 -3.71 -19.55
C LYS A 555 -21.64 -3.57 -18.06
N LEU A 556 -20.78 -4.01 -17.14
CA LEU A 556 -20.99 -3.81 -15.70
C LEU A 556 -20.95 -2.32 -15.34
N LEU A 557 -20.00 -1.57 -15.90
CA LEU A 557 -19.87 -0.13 -15.70
C LEU A 557 -21.04 0.67 -16.28
N SER A 558 -21.48 0.31 -17.50
CA SER A 558 -22.58 1.01 -18.19
C SER A 558 -23.92 0.81 -17.48
N SER A 559 -24.19 -0.41 -17.01
CA SER A 559 -25.44 -0.75 -16.29
C SER A 559 -25.58 0.04 -14.98
N ARG A 560 -24.44 0.31 -14.32
CA ARG A 560 -24.43 1.11 -13.09
C ARG A 560 -24.58 2.61 -13.36
N SER A 561 -23.98 3.11 -14.43
CA SER A 561 -24.15 4.50 -14.87
C SER A 561 -25.62 4.82 -15.21
N ALA A 562 -26.38 3.83 -15.67
CA ALA A 562 -27.83 3.96 -15.86
C ALA A 562 -28.59 3.99 -14.52
N ALA A 563 -28.27 3.09 -13.59
CA ALA A 563 -28.88 3.05 -12.27
C ALA A 563 -28.61 4.31 -11.42
N ASN A 564 -27.40 4.87 -11.50
CA ASN A 564 -27.03 6.10 -10.79
C ASN A 564 -27.76 7.33 -11.36
N ARG A 565 -27.98 7.39 -12.68
CA ARG A 565 -28.76 8.47 -13.30
C ARG A 565 -30.24 8.43 -12.88
N LEU A 566 -30.83 7.24 -12.76
CA LEU A 566 -32.21 7.07 -12.28
C LEU A 566 -32.35 7.42 -10.79
N LYS A 567 -31.33 7.15 -9.98
CA LYS A 567 -31.29 7.57 -8.56
C LYS A 567 -31.08 9.08 -8.37
N ALA A 568 -30.39 9.75 -9.28
CA ALA A 568 -30.18 11.20 -9.21
C ALA A 568 -31.36 12.03 -9.75
N SER A 569 -32.27 11.38 -10.50
CA SER A 569 -33.49 11.99 -11.03
C SER A 569 -34.75 11.71 -10.20
N SER A 570 -34.62 10.96 -9.10
CA SER A 570 -35.67 10.64 -8.13
C SER A 570 -35.34 11.34 -6.82
#